data_AF-A0A232FJ95-F1
#
_entry.id   AF-A0A232FJ95-F1
#
_cell.length_a   1.000
_cell.length_b   1.000
_cell.length_c   1.000
_cell.angle_alpha   90.00
_cell.angle_beta   90.00
_cell.angle_gamma   90.00
#
_symmetry.space_group_name_H-M   'P 1'
#
loop_
_entity.id
_entity.type
_entity.pdbx_description
1 polymer ?
#
loop_
_entity_poly.entity_id
_entity_poly.type
_entity_poly.pdbx_seq_one_letter_code
_entity_poly.pdbx_strand_id
1 'polypeptide(L)'
;MVYHLDSTQKSLQVPEVKEISQKFNNNDKVKHVKYYEDKIDKNTTLQQFYNGQTLFITGGTGFLGKILIVKLLRCCPNITRIYVLIREKKGKIIDERIHDFLADSVFTRMRISKSMQNKKIVGLRGDVSLPQLGLSDADIALLKEEVSIVFHMAATVRFDEKLKQAAATNVQSIASMIELCKDMEHLKSLVHVSTAYANCFVRNVEERFYDYSLKYHHLLKLVNTFISEDIINAITPQLIDYWPNTYTFTKALAADLIRTEKKSLPMGIFRPGM
;
A
#
# COMPACT_ATOMS: atom_id res chain seq x y z
N MET A 1 8.27 6.53 -18.43
CA MET A 1 9.57 7.23 -18.54
C MET A 1 10.04 7.04 -19.97
N VAL A 2 10.11 8.10 -20.79
CA VAL A 2 10.50 8.00 -22.20
C VAL A 2 11.99 7.69 -22.27
N TYR A 3 12.37 6.58 -22.89
CA TYR A 3 13.75 6.30 -23.25
C TYR A 3 13.85 6.20 -24.78
N HIS A 4 14.63 7.10 -25.36
CA HIS A 4 15.24 6.92 -26.67
C HIS A 4 16.34 5.85 -26.54
N LEU A 5 16.28 4.85 -27.41
CA LEU A 5 17.30 3.82 -27.56
C LEU A 5 18.52 4.43 -28.26
N ASP A 6 19.66 4.42 -27.60
CA ASP A 6 20.96 4.48 -28.27
C ASP A 6 21.80 3.29 -27.81
N SER A 7 22.25 2.53 -28.79
CA SER A 7 22.87 1.21 -28.67
C SER A 7 24.38 1.33 -28.51
N THR A 8 24.89 1.08 -27.30
CA THR A 8 26.26 0.57 -27.11
C THR A 8 26.31 -0.35 -25.89
N GLN A 9 26.41 -1.66 -26.13
CA GLN A 9 26.61 -2.68 -25.09
C GLN A 9 28.00 -2.53 -24.46
N LYS A 10 28.04 -2.32 -23.13
CA LYS A 10 29.14 -2.77 -22.27
C LYS A 10 28.56 -3.71 -21.24
N SER A 11 29.01 -4.97 -21.26
CA SER A 11 28.64 -6.03 -20.35
C SER A 11 29.05 -5.69 -18.91
N LEU A 12 28.08 -5.40 -18.03
CA LEU A 12 28.28 -5.49 -16.59
C LEU A 12 28.05 -6.95 -16.16
N GLN A 13 29.12 -7.62 -15.75
CA GLN A 13 29.02 -8.92 -15.07
C GLN A 13 28.33 -8.72 -13.72
N VAL A 14 27.26 -9.48 -13.47
CA VAL A 14 26.56 -9.56 -12.18
C VAL A 14 27.16 -10.76 -11.43
N PRO A 15 27.69 -10.60 -10.20
CA PRO A 15 28.23 -11.73 -9.46
C PRO A 15 27.14 -12.75 -9.08
N GLU A 16 27.48 -14.03 -9.13
CA GLU A 16 26.57 -15.12 -8.77
C GLU A 16 26.11 -15.06 -7.31
N VAL A 17 24.84 -15.42 -7.11
CA VAL A 17 24.07 -15.36 -5.85
C VAL A 17 24.77 -16.02 -4.64
N LYS A 18 25.74 -16.93 -4.86
CA LYS A 18 26.49 -17.60 -3.79
C LYS A 18 27.48 -16.70 -3.05
N GLU A 19 28.02 -15.65 -3.68
CA GLU A 19 28.96 -14.72 -3.01
C GLU A 19 28.26 -13.80 -2.00
N ILE A 20 26.96 -13.56 -2.16
CA ILE A 20 26.17 -12.71 -1.27
C ILE A 20 25.86 -13.44 0.05
N SER A 21 25.63 -14.75 -0.01
CA SER A 21 25.22 -15.56 1.15
C SER A 21 26.34 -15.74 2.20
N GLN A 22 27.61 -15.70 1.80
CA GLN A 22 28.74 -15.88 2.72
C GLN A 22 29.09 -14.62 3.54
N LYS A 23 28.57 -13.44 3.17
CA LYS A 23 28.83 -12.18 3.90
C LYS A 23 27.93 -11.91 5.11
N PHE A 24 26.91 -12.74 5.35
CA PHE A 24 25.94 -12.53 6.44
C PHE A 24 26.22 -13.34 7.72
N ASN A 25 27.29 -14.14 7.75
CA ASN A 25 27.77 -14.77 8.98
C ASN A 25 29.06 -14.10 9.44
N ASN A 26 28.93 -13.03 10.23
CA ASN A 26 29.86 -12.76 11.32
C ASN A 26 29.30 -11.73 12.31
N ASN A 27 29.43 -12.08 13.59
CA ASN A 27 28.95 -11.42 14.79
C ASN A 27 29.70 -10.12 15.14
N ASP A 28 30.03 -9.29 14.14
CA ASP A 28 30.81 -8.08 14.35
C ASP A 28 29.95 -6.82 14.37
N LYS A 29 29.88 -6.21 15.56
CA LYS A 29 29.66 -4.78 15.88
C LYS A 29 29.01 -3.97 14.76
N VAL A 30 27.80 -3.47 15.02
CA VAL A 30 27.07 -2.47 14.21
C VAL A 30 28.01 -1.34 13.78
N LYS A 31 28.69 -1.51 12.64
CA LYS A 31 29.48 -0.48 12.01
C LYS A 31 28.48 0.54 11.47
N HIS A 32 28.71 1.80 11.81
CA HIS A 32 27.96 2.94 11.29
C HIS A 32 27.79 2.80 9.77
N VAL A 33 26.58 2.43 9.34
CA VAL A 33 26.18 2.60 7.94
C VAL A 33 26.25 4.11 7.69
N LYS A 34 27.24 4.53 6.90
CA LYS A 34 27.31 5.89 6.35
C LYS A 34 26.15 6.02 5.37
N TYR A 35 25.03 6.56 5.84
CA TYR A 35 23.97 6.99 4.94
C TYR A 35 24.44 8.31 4.34
N TYR A 36 24.40 8.40 3.00
CA TYR A 36 24.59 9.65 2.29
C TYR A 36 23.67 10.70 2.92
N GLU A 37 24.21 11.85 3.31
CA GLU A 37 23.37 13.01 3.58
C GLU A 37 22.66 13.33 2.27
N ASP A 38 21.39 12.93 2.16
CA ASP A 38 20.59 13.22 0.97
C ASP A 38 20.65 14.73 0.75
N LYS A 39 21.34 15.18 -0.30
CA LYS A 39 21.12 16.53 -0.86
C LYS A 39 19.67 16.54 -1.32
N ILE A 40 18.80 17.14 -0.50
CA ILE A 40 17.38 17.27 -0.83
C ILE A 40 17.24 18.61 -1.54
N ASP A 41 16.90 18.55 -2.82
CA ASP A 41 16.55 19.72 -3.61
C ASP A 41 15.41 20.47 -2.92
N LYS A 42 15.52 21.80 -2.88
CA LYS A 42 14.54 22.68 -2.25
C LYS A 42 13.56 23.19 -3.30
N ASN A 43 12.31 23.36 -2.89
CA ASN A 43 11.21 23.90 -3.68
C ASN A 43 10.93 23.10 -4.97
N THR A 44 11.07 21.78 -4.92
CA THR A 44 10.69 20.91 -6.04
C THR A 44 9.17 20.92 -6.25
N THR A 45 8.72 20.58 -7.45
CA THR A 45 7.28 20.41 -7.76
C THR A 45 6.60 19.41 -6.82
N LEU A 46 7.33 18.35 -6.43
CA LEU A 46 6.88 17.38 -5.44
C LEU A 46 6.64 18.03 -4.06
N GLN A 47 7.59 18.84 -3.59
CA GLN A 47 7.44 19.56 -2.31
C GLN A 47 6.28 20.54 -2.35
N GLN A 48 6.08 21.23 -3.48
CA GLN A 48 4.94 22.14 -3.66
C GLN A 48 3.61 21.40 -3.63
N PHE A 49 3.51 20.23 -4.27
CA PHE A 49 2.30 19.40 -4.25
C PHE A 49 1.93 18.94 -2.84
N TYR A 50 2.91 18.49 -2.05
CA TYR A 50 2.70 18.02 -0.67
C TYR A 50 2.67 19.12 0.39
N ASN A 51 2.90 20.38 0.01
CA ASN A 51 2.84 21.51 0.93
C ASN A 51 1.44 21.67 1.52
N GLY A 52 1.32 21.68 2.85
CA GLY A 52 0.06 21.82 3.57
C GLY A 52 -0.92 20.65 3.39
N GLN A 53 -0.50 19.53 2.79
CA GLN A 53 -1.38 18.38 2.58
C GLN A 53 -1.50 17.51 3.83
N THR A 54 -2.65 16.87 3.97
CA THR A 54 -2.91 15.84 4.98
C THR A 54 -3.15 14.51 4.30
N LEU A 55 -2.44 13.48 4.74
CA LEU A 55 -2.40 12.18 4.10
C LEU A 55 -3.11 11.13 4.94
N PHE A 56 -3.78 10.18 4.30
CA PHE A 56 -4.25 8.94 4.93
C PHE A 56 -3.59 7.72 4.28
N ILE A 57 -2.98 6.86 5.11
CA ILE A 57 -2.21 5.72 4.63
C ILE A 57 -2.70 4.43 5.30
N THR A 58 -3.17 3.49 4.50
CA THR A 58 -3.39 2.11 4.94
C THR A 58 -2.15 1.28 4.64
N GLY A 59 -1.84 0.29 5.48
CA GLY A 59 -0.60 -0.51 5.34
C GLY A 59 0.67 0.25 5.73
N GLY A 60 0.54 1.39 6.42
CA GLY A 60 1.67 2.23 6.84
C GLY A 60 2.63 1.54 7.82
N THR A 61 2.16 0.54 8.57
CA THR A 61 3.02 -0.26 9.47
C THR A 61 3.85 -1.33 8.74
N GLY A 62 3.56 -1.60 7.47
CA GLY A 62 4.33 -2.53 6.64
C GLY A 62 5.65 -1.92 6.15
N PHE A 63 6.49 -2.75 5.53
CA PHE A 63 7.82 -2.33 5.04
C PHE A 63 7.74 -1.13 4.07
N LEU A 64 6.99 -1.25 2.98
CA LEU A 64 6.86 -0.19 1.99
C LEU A 64 6.17 1.06 2.56
N GLY A 65 5.16 0.88 3.42
CA GLY A 65 4.44 1.97 4.08
C GLY A 65 5.34 2.81 4.99
N LYS A 66 6.18 2.17 5.82
CA LYS A 66 7.18 2.84 6.65
C LYS A 66 8.15 3.68 5.82
N ILE A 67 8.67 3.09 4.74
CA ILE A 67 9.60 3.78 3.83
C ILE A 67 8.92 4.98 3.16
N LEU A 68 7.68 4.83 2.69
CA LEU A 68 6.91 5.93 2.11
C LEU A 68 6.76 7.08 3.11
N ILE A 69 6.34 6.79 4.34
CA ILE A 69 6.16 7.81 5.40
C ILE A 69 7.49 8.53 5.69
N VAL A 70 8.58 7.79 5.87
CA VAL A 70 9.91 8.38 6.10
C VAL A 70 10.34 9.25 4.92
N LYS A 71 10.15 8.78 3.68
CA LYS A 71 10.53 9.54 2.48
C LYS A 71 9.72 10.82 2.37
N LEU A 72 8.41 10.76 2.61
CA LEU A 72 7.53 11.93 2.60
C LEU A 72 7.94 12.95 3.67
N LEU A 73 8.17 12.52 4.91
CA LEU A 73 8.57 13.43 5.99
C LEU A 73 9.96 14.03 5.80
N ARG A 74 10.90 13.30 5.17
CA ARG A 74 12.25 13.82 4.87
C ARG A 74 12.25 14.76 3.67
N CYS A 75 11.51 14.44 2.61
CA CYS A 75 11.53 15.20 1.36
C CYS A 75 10.49 16.32 1.31
N CYS A 76 9.39 16.22 2.04
CA CYS A 76 8.26 17.17 2.04
C CYS A 76 7.99 17.65 3.48
N PRO A 77 8.84 18.54 4.01
CA PRO A 77 8.79 18.93 5.43
C PRO A 77 7.50 19.65 5.83
N ASN A 78 6.77 20.23 4.87
CA ASN A 78 5.56 21.02 5.10
C ASN A 78 4.26 20.21 4.97
N ILE A 79 4.32 18.88 4.94
CA ILE A 79 3.14 18.03 5.15
C ILE A 79 2.53 18.37 6.51
N THR A 80 1.23 18.61 6.56
CA THR A 80 0.50 18.96 7.78
C THR A 80 0.43 17.76 8.71
N ARG A 81 -0.10 16.64 8.19
CA ARG A 81 -0.36 15.44 8.98
C ARG A 81 -0.40 14.18 8.12
N ILE A 82 -0.10 13.04 8.72
CA ILE A 82 -0.20 11.71 8.15
C ILE A 82 -0.98 10.83 9.13
N TYR A 83 -2.22 10.50 8.75
CA TYR A 83 -3.03 9.49 9.40
C TYR A 83 -2.62 8.09 8.91
N VAL A 84 -2.39 7.17 9.84
CA VAL A 84 -2.00 5.80 9.54
C VAL A 84 -3.03 4.85 10.13
N LEU A 85 -3.70 4.07 9.28
CA LEU A 85 -4.60 3.03 9.76
C LEU A 85 -3.80 1.88 10.38
N ILE A 86 -4.06 1.59 11.65
CA ILE A 86 -3.38 0.55 12.42
C ILE A 86 -4.42 -0.46 12.89
N ARG A 87 -4.24 -1.70 12.44
CA ARG A 87 -5.06 -2.84 12.83
C ARG A 87 -4.76 -3.24 14.28
N GLU A 88 -5.71 -3.84 14.97
CA GLU A 88 -5.39 -4.58 16.19
C GLU A 88 -4.62 -5.88 15.86
N LYS A 89 -3.86 -6.39 16.81
CA LYS A 89 -3.22 -7.71 16.69
C LYS A 89 -3.37 -8.41 18.03
N LYS A 90 -3.64 -9.72 18.01
CA LYS A 90 -3.71 -10.54 19.22
C LYS A 90 -2.49 -10.27 20.12
N GLY A 91 -2.75 -9.89 21.37
CA GLY A 91 -1.72 -9.70 22.39
C GLY A 91 -1.10 -8.30 22.49
N LYS A 92 -1.56 -7.30 21.73
CA LYS A 92 -1.18 -5.89 21.93
C LYS A 92 -2.38 -4.97 21.75
N ILE A 93 -2.57 -4.02 22.66
CA ILE A 93 -3.57 -2.96 22.51
C ILE A 93 -3.11 -1.95 21.46
N ILE A 94 -4.05 -1.19 20.89
CA ILE A 94 -3.78 -0.30 19.75
C ILE A 94 -2.74 0.79 20.09
N ASP A 95 -2.80 1.35 21.29
CA ASP A 95 -1.88 2.42 21.72
C ASP A 95 -0.44 1.93 21.80
N GLU A 96 -0.22 0.70 22.26
CA GLU A 96 1.11 0.06 22.23
C GLU A 96 1.59 -0.11 20.78
N ARG A 97 0.71 -0.50 19.86
CA ARG A 97 1.07 -0.65 18.44
C ARG A 97 1.42 0.69 17.80
N ILE A 98 0.70 1.76 18.15
CA ILE A 98 0.99 3.13 17.70
C ILE A 98 2.34 3.57 18.26
N HIS A 99 2.58 3.34 19.55
CA HIS A 99 3.84 3.65 20.21
C HIS A 99 5.01 2.90 19.58
N ASP A 100 4.90 1.57 19.42
CA ASP A 100 5.92 0.73 18.79
C ASP A 100 6.22 1.16 17.35
N PHE A 101 5.17 1.53 16.61
CA PHE A 101 5.32 2.05 15.26
C PHE A 101 6.13 3.34 15.25
N LEU A 102 5.80 4.31 16.10
CA LEU A 102 6.54 5.57 16.20
C LEU A 102 7.95 5.41 16.78
N ALA A 103 8.18 4.34 17.57
CA ALA A 103 9.47 4.00 18.15
C ALA A 103 10.38 3.19 17.21
N ASP A 104 9.88 2.77 16.04
CA ASP A 104 10.65 1.97 15.08
C ASP A 104 11.93 2.71 14.63
N SER A 105 13.03 1.96 14.49
CA SER A 105 14.35 2.51 14.17
C SER A 105 14.40 3.20 12.80
N VAL A 106 13.48 2.87 11.89
CA VAL A 106 13.32 3.55 10.59
C VAL A 106 13.05 5.06 10.76
N PHE A 107 12.48 5.46 11.89
CA PHE A 107 12.13 6.84 12.22
C PHE A 107 13.25 7.58 12.99
N THR A 108 14.32 6.89 13.42
CA THR A 108 15.37 7.48 14.28
C THR A 108 16.17 8.60 13.61
N ARG A 109 16.41 8.53 12.28
CA ARG A 109 17.21 9.53 11.54
C ARG A 109 16.38 10.54 10.74
N MET A 110 15.19 10.89 11.25
CA MET A 110 14.38 11.97 10.67
C MET A 110 14.98 13.35 10.97
N ARG A 111 14.81 14.30 10.03
CA ARG A 111 15.26 15.70 10.18
C ARG A 111 14.34 16.56 11.07
N ILE A 112 13.27 15.97 11.59
CA ILE A 112 12.29 16.61 12.48
C ILE A 112 12.44 16.03 13.89
N SER A 113 12.24 16.87 14.91
CA SER A 113 12.32 16.42 16.31
C SER A 113 11.28 15.35 16.62
N LYS A 114 11.54 14.46 17.59
CA LYS A 114 10.59 13.42 18.02
C LYS A 114 9.21 14.00 18.41
N SER A 115 9.18 15.19 19.02
CA SER A 115 7.94 15.91 19.32
C SER A 115 7.16 16.28 18.04
N MET A 116 7.85 16.79 17.02
CA MET A 116 7.20 17.11 15.73
C MET A 116 6.75 15.86 14.97
N GLN A 117 7.48 14.75 15.08
CA GLN A 117 7.08 13.47 14.50
C GLN A 117 5.75 12.99 15.11
N ASN A 118 5.66 13.00 16.44
CA ASN A 118 4.45 12.60 17.16
C ASN A 118 3.26 13.52 16.86
N LYS A 119 3.49 14.79 16.47
CA LYS A 119 2.43 15.70 16.03
C LYS A 119 1.99 15.48 14.59
N LYS A 120 2.91 15.04 13.72
CA LYS A 120 2.66 14.85 12.29
C LYS A 120 2.08 13.47 11.97
N ILE A 121 2.42 12.44 12.74
CA ILE A 121 1.96 11.08 12.50
C ILE A 121 0.91 10.72 13.55
N VAL A 122 -0.30 10.41 13.10
CA VAL A 122 -1.43 10.02 13.96
C VAL A 122 -1.89 8.62 13.58
N GLY A 123 -1.90 7.71 14.54
CA GLY A 123 -2.44 6.36 14.34
C GLY A 123 -3.94 6.36 14.52
N LEU A 124 -4.67 5.79 13.55
CA LEU A 124 -6.11 5.57 13.63
C LEU A 124 -6.39 4.08 13.76
N ARG A 125 -7.32 3.72 14.66
CA ARG A 125 -7.75 2.34 14.82
C ARG A 125 -8.59 1.92 13.60
N GLY A 126 -8.28 0.76 13.02
CA GLY A 126 -9.18 0.13 12.06
C GLY A 126 -8.59 -1.05 11.31
N ASP A 127 -9.43 -1.75 10.55
CA ASP A 127 -9.09 -2.92 9.76
C ASP A 127 -9.75 -2.81 8.39
N VAL A 128 -8.93 -2.81 7.34
CA VAL A 128 -9.42 -2.68 5.95
C VAL A 128 -10.35 -3.82 5.52
N SER A 129 -10.33 -4.95 6.22
CA SER A 129 -11.23 -6.08 5.93
C SER A 129 -12.62 -5.92 6.55
N LEU A 130 -12.83 -4.93 7.42
CA LEU A 130 -14.11 -4.63 8.05
C LEU A 130 -14.90 -3.57 7.26
N PRO A 131 -16.23 -3.50 7.45
CA PRO A 131 -17.05 -2.40 6.95
C PRO A 131 -16.48 -1.03 7.35
N GLN A 132 -16.53 -0.07 6.44
CA GLN A 132 -15.98 1.29 6.65
C GLN A 132 -14.52 1.29 7.15
N LEU A 133 -13.73 0.27 6.77
CA LEU A 133 -12.34 0.09 7.18
C LEU A 133 -12.17 -0.08 8.71
N GLY A 134 -13.24 -0.41 9.44
CA GLY A 134 -13.24 -0.52 10.89
C GLY A 134 -12.95 0.79 11.63
N LEU A 135 -13.13 1.93 10.95
CA LEU A 135 -12.98 3.26 11.52
C LEU A 135 -14.20 3.63 12.37
N SER A 136 -14.00 4.50 13.36
CA SER A 136 -15.11 5.12 14.08
C SER A 136 -15.76 6.22 13.24
N ASP A 137 -17.02 6.58 13.55
CA ASP A 137 -17.70 7.69 12.86
C ASP A 137 -16.95 9.02 13.01
N ALA A 138 -16.31 9.23 14.17
CA ALA A 138 -15.49 10.41 14.43
C ALA A 138 -14.23 10.44 13.55
N ASP A 139 -13.52 9.31 13.40
CA ASP A 139 -12.36 9.21 12.52
C ASP A 139 -12.77 9.37 11.04
N ILE A 140 -13.93 8.85 10.65
CA ILE A 140 -14.47 9.02 9.30
C ILE A 140 -14.74 10.49 9.00
N ALA A 141 -15.41 11.21 9.91
CA ALA A 141 -15.67 12.64 9.77
C ALA A 141 -14.36 13.44 9.65
N LEU A 142 -13.40 13.16 10.52
CA LEU A 142 -12.06 13.76 10.50
C LEU A 142 -11.34 13.53 9.17
N LEU A 143 -11.38 12.30 8.64
CA LEU A 143 -10.73 11.97 7.38
C LEU A 143 -11.41 12.67 6.19
N LYS A 144 -12.74 12.79 6.20
CA LYS A 144 -13.51 13.50 5.16
C LYS A 144 -13.18 15.00 5.12
N GLU A 145 -13.02 15.61 6.28
CA GLU A 145 -12.72 17.03 6.44
C GLU A 145 -11.26 17.35 6.06
N GLU A 146 -10.29 16.59 6.56
CA GLU A 146 -8.90 17.02 6.48
C GLU A 146 -8.09 16.41 5.32
N VAL A 147 -8.40 15.20 4.88
CA VAL A 147 -7.50 14.42 4.02
C VAL A 147 -7.60 14.87 2.57
N SER A 148 -6.43 15.09 1.96
CA SER A 148 -6.32 15.42 0.55
C SER A 148 -5.60 14.36 -0.28
N ILE A 149 -4.84 13.45 0.35
CA ILE A 149 -4.11 12.40 -0.37
C ILE A 149 -4.24 11.08 0.36
N VAL A 150 -4.68 10.05 -0.37
CA VAL A 150 -4.83 8.70 0.17
C VAL A 150 -3.83 7.75 -0.49
N PHE A 151 -3.11 6.99 0.33
CA PHE A 151 -2.34 5.82 -0.11
C PHE A 151 -2.97 4.56 0.46
N HIS A 152 -3.68 3.81 -0.38
CA HIS A 152 -4.23 2.53 -0.01
C HIS A 152 -3.22 1.41 -0.32
N MET A 153 -2.44 1.03 0.69
CA MET A 153 -1.37 0.04 0.56
C MET A 153 -1.61 -1.23 1.37
N ALA A 154 -2.65 -1.25 2.22
CA ALA A 154 -2.99 -2.44 2.97
C ALA A 154 -3.34 -3.57 2.00
N ALA A 155 -2.60 -4.66 2.14
CA ALA A 155 -2.82 -5.88 1.40
C ALA A 155 -2.36 -7.04 2.27
N THR A 156 -3.02 -8.16 2.10
CA THR A 156 -2.45 -9.46 2.42
C THR A 156 -1.51 -9.86 1.29
N VAL A 157 -0.26 -10.19 1.59
CA VAL A 157 0.71 -10.71 0.60
C VAL A 157 0.93 -12.21 0.78
N ARG A 158 -0.01 -12.88 1.45
CA ARG A 158 0.03 -14.33 1.70
C ARG A 158 -0.52 -15.05 0.48
N PHE A 159 0.31 -15.88 -0.15
CA PHE A 159 -0.08 -16.63 -1.35
C PHE A 159 -0.96 -17.84 -1.05
N ASP A 160 -1.06 -18.24 0.22
CA ASP A 160 -1.86 -19.36 0.74
C ASP A 160 -3.17 -18.90 1.40
N GLU A 161 -3.55 -17.63 1.26
CA GLU A 161 -4.74 -17.12 1.92
C GLU A 161 -6.03 -17.52 1.21
N LYS A 162 -7.04 -17.87 2.01
CA LYS A 162 -8.36 -18.25 1.52
C LYS A 162 -9.02 -17.10 0.75
N LEU A 163 -9.78 -17.46 -0.29
CA LEU A 163 -10.38 -16.49 -1.21
C LEU A 163 -11.25 -15.44 -0.52
N LYS A 164 -12.04 -15.84 0.48
CA LYS A 164 -12.91 -14.91 1.24
C LYS A 164 -12.11 -13.81 1.94
N GLN A 165 -11.01 -14.17 2.60
CA GLN A 165 -10.16 -13.22 3.30
C GLN A 165 -9.38 -12.33 2.31
N ALA A 166 -8.87 -12.91 1.23
CA ALA A 166 -8.19 -12.17 0.17
C ALA A 166 -9.13 -11.16 -0.49
N ALA A 167 -10.38 -11.55 -0.78
CA ALA A 167 -11.40 -10.67 -1.34
C ALA A 167 -11.75 -9.52 -0.39
N ALA A 168 -11.93 -9.80 0.90
CA ALA A 168 -12.18 -8.76 1.91
C ALA A 168 -11.02 -7.74 1.97
N THR A 169 -9.78 -8.24 1.98
CA THR A 169 -8.60 -7.40 2.20
C THR A 169 -8.15 -6.63 0.96
N ASN A 170 -8.33 -7.19 -0.24
CA ASN A 170 -7.78 -6.60 -1.48
C ASN A 170 -8.85 -5.98 -2.39
N VAL A 171 -10.10 -6.45 -2.35
CA VAL A 171 -11.19 -5.99 -3.24
C VAL A 171 -12.22 -5.16 -2.48
N GLN A 172 -12.77 -5.70 -1.39
CA GLN A 172 -13.78 -4.98 -0.60
C GLN A 172 -13.19 -3.73 0.08
N SER A 173 -11.94 -3.82 0.55
CA SER A 173 -11.22 -2.72 1.18
C SER A 173 -11.08 -1.48 0.28
N ILE A 174 -10.75 -1.67 -1.00
CA ILE A 174 -10.63 -0.55 -1.95
C ILE A 174 -12.01 -0.02 -2.34
N ALA A 175 -13.05 -0.88 -2.36
CA ALA A 175 -14.43 -0.42 -2.51
C ALA A 175 -14.82 0.52 -1.36
N SER A 176 -14.61 0.10 -0.12
CA SER A 176 -14.87 0.92 1.08
C SER A 176 -14.03 2.20 1.10
N MET A 177 -12.78 2.13 0.64
CA MET A 177 -11.92 3.31 0.53
C MET A 177 -12.43 4.31 -0.51
N ILE A 178 -12.89 3.83 -1.66
CA ILE A 178 -13.48 4.68 -2.70
C ILE A 178 -14.73 5.37 -2.17
N GLU A 179 -15.62 4.65 -1.47
CA GLU A 179 -16.79 5.27 -0.84
C GLU A 179 -16.40 6.35 0.19
N LEU A 180 -15.40 6.09 1.03
CA LEU A 180 -14.88 7.11 1.95
C LEU A 180 -14.33 8.34 1.20
N CYS A 181 -13.61 8.12 0.10
CA CYS A 181 -12.99 9.16 -0.71
C CYS A 181 -14.00 10.02 -1.48
N LYS A 182 -15.20 9.49 -1.80
CA LYS A 182 -16.26 10.26 -2.47
C LYS A 182 -16.76 11.44 -1.64
N ASP A 183 -16.63 11.34 -0.32
CA ASP A 183 -17.06 12.37 0.62
C ASP A 183 -15.91 13.22 1.16
N MET A 184 -14.69 13.10 0.61
CA MET A 184 -13.54 13.91 1.04
C MET A 184 -13.52 15.26 0.30
N GLU A 185 -13.62 16.37 1.03
CA GLU A 185 -13.76 17.72 0.47
C GLU A 185 -12.52 18.21 -0.29
N HIS A 186 -11.36 17.66 0.05
CA HIS A 186 -10.06 18.15 -0.42
C HIS A 186 -9.26 17.10 -1.19
N LEU A 187 -9.89 16.00 -1.61
CA LEU A 187 -9.19 14.89 -2.26
C LEU A 187 -8.54 15.31 -3.59
N LYS A 188 -7.22 15.19 -3.63
CA LYS A 188 -6.37 15.42 -4.81
C LYS A 188 -5.87 14.13 -5.45
N SER A 189 -5.74 13.06 -4.66
CA SER A 189 -5.19 11.80 -5.16
C SER A 189 -5.56 10.62 -4.26
N LEU A 190 -6.04 9.53 -4.87
CA LEU A 190 -6.12 8.19 -4.26
C LEU A 190 -5.18 7.25 -5.01
N VAL A 191 -4.11 6.80 -4.35
CA VAL A 191 -3.15 5.84 -4.90
C VAL A 191 -3.41 4.46 -4.32
N HIS A 192 -3.80 3.52 -5.17
CA HIS A 192 -3.90 2.10 -4.80
C HIS A 192 -2.60 1.36 -5.14
N VAL A 193 -2.03 0.67 -4.16
CA VAL A 193 -0.85 -0.17 -4.39
C VAL A 193 -1.29 -1.59 -4.73
N SER A 194 -1.12 -1.93 -6.00
CA SER A 194 -1.38 -3.25 -6.57
C SER A 194 -0.06 -4.05 -6.62
N THR A 195 0.17 -4.83 -7.67
CA THR A 195 1.38 -5.63 -7.88
C THR A 195 1.64 -5.83 -9.37
N ALA A 196 2.91 -5.91 -9.77
CA ALA A 196 3.31 -6.27 -11.13
C ALA A 196 2.83 -7.68 -11.53
N TYR A 197 2.58 -8.56 -10.55
CA TYR A 197 2.15 -9.94 -10.77
C TYR A 197 0.64 -10.11 -10.99
N ALA A 198 -0.14 -9.02 -10.96
CA ALA A 198 -1.60 -9.09 -11.07
C ALA A 198 -2.05 -9.64 -12.44
N ASN A 199 -1.23 -9.48 -13.49
CA ASN A 199 -1.50 -9.97 -14.83
C ASN A 199 -0.44 -11.00 -15.28
N CYS A 200 0.01 -11.86 -14.35
CA CYS A 200 1.09 -12.82 -14.60
C CYS A 200 0.81 -13.86 -15.71
N PHE A 201 -0.44 -14.01 -16.13
CA PHE A 201 -0.82 -14.85 -17.28
C PHE A 201 -0.58 -14.16 -18.64
N VAL A 202 -0.26 -12.85 -18.65
CA VAL A 202 0.07 -12.08 -19.86
C VAL A 202 1.59 -12.03 -20.02
N ARG A 203 2.09 -12.39 -21.20
CA ARG A 203 3.54 -12.42 -21.50
C ARG A 203 4.20 -11.04 -21.39
N ASN A 204 3.55 -10.01 -21.92
CA ASN A 204 4.05 -8.63 -21.91
C ASN A 204 3.04 -7.73 -21.20
N VAL A 205 3.33 -7.36 -19.96
CA VAL A 205 2.43 -6.53 -19.14
C VAL A 205 2.76 -5.05 -19.35
N GLU A 206 1.80 -4.32 -19.90
CA GLU A 206 1.82 -2.86 -20.10
C GLU A 206 1.05 -2.10 -19.01
N GLU A 207 1.28 -0.78 -18.94
CA GLU A 207 0.58 0.18 -18.06
C GLU A 207 -0.84 0.51 -18.55
N ARG A 208 -1.67 -0.52 -18.67
CA ARG A 208 -3.10 -0.39 -19.00
C ARG A 208 -3.98 -1.15 -18.02
N PHE A 209 -5.29 -1.00 -18.20
CA PHE A 209 -6.25 -1.90 -17.59
C PHE A 209 -6.46 -3.13 -18.48
N TYR A 210 -6.71 -4.26 -17.82
CA TYR A 210 -6.99 -5.54 -18.46
C TYR A 210 -8.44 -5.92 -18.21
N ASP A 211 -8.98 -6.71 -19.12
CA ASP A 211 -10.31 -7.28 -18.98
C ASP A 211 -10.23 -8.70 -18.44
N TYR A 212 -11.09 -8.98 -17.47
CA TYR A 212 -11.24 -10.29 -16.86
C TYR A 212 -12.66 -10.80 -17.10
N SER A 213 -12.77 -12.12 -17.28
CA SER A 213 -14.06 -12.81 -17.45
C SER A 213 -14.94 -12.67 -16.20
N LEU A 214 -14.35 -12.89 -15.02
CA LEU A 214 -15.01 -12.60 -13.75
C LEU A 214 -14.81 -11.13 -13.37
N LYS A 215 -15.91 -10.44 -13.07
CA LYS A 215 -15.90 -9.05 -12.58
C LYS A 215 -15.89 -9.01 -11.06
N TYR A 216 -15.33 -7.94 -10.48
CA TYR A 216 -15.18 -7.80 -9.03
C TYR A 216 -16.50 -7.95 -8.27
N HIS A 217 -17.62 -7.43 -8.78
CA HIS A 217 -18.92 -7.48 -8.11
C HIS A 217 -19.47 -8.90 -8.00
N HIS A 218 -19.17 -9.80 -8.94
CA HIS A 218 -19.53 -11.21 -8.85
C HIS A 218 -18.76 -11.89 -7.72
N LEU A 219 -17.46 -11.62 -7.59
CA LEU A 219 -16.66 -12.13 -6.48
C LEU A 219 -17.19 -11.61 -5.14
N LEU A 220 -17.44 -10.30 -5.01
CA LEU A 220 -17.96 -9.71 -3.78
C LEU A 220 -19.33 -10.30 -3.41
N LYS A 221 -20.24 -10.49 -4.38
CA LYS A 221 -21.52 -11.15 -4.16
C LYS A 221 -21.33 -12.57 -3.65
N LEU A 222 -20.44 -13.35 -4.28
CA LEU A 222 -20.16 -14.72 -3.87
C LEU A 222 -19.67 -14.79 -2.41
N VAL A 223 -18.64 -14.02 -2.05
CA VAL A 223 -18.02 -14.12 -0.71
C VAL A 223 -18.89 -13.53 0.42
N ASN A 224 -19.85 -12.67 0.07
CA ASN A 224 -20.79 -12.04 1.01
C ASN A 224 -22.16 -12.74 1.08
N THR A 225 -22.40 -13.79 0.28
CA THR A 225 -23.61 -14.62 0.41
C THR A 225 -23.47 -15.64 1.55
N PHE A 226 -24.59 -16.27 1.94
CA PHE A 226 -24.65 -17.31 2.98
C PHE A 226 -24.02 -18.66 2.57
N ILE A 227 -23.13 -18.65 1.59
CA ILE A 227 -22.38 -19.85 1.16
C ILE A 227 -21.29 -20.14 2.19
N SER A 228 -21.15 -21.42 2.58
CA SER A 228 -20.12 -21.83 3.53
C SER A 228 -18.71 -21.61 2.98
N GLU A 229 -17.76 -21.37 3.88
CA GLU A 229 -16.37 -21.17 3.49
C GLU A 229 -15.78 -22.41 2.81
N ASP A 230 -16.22 -23.61 3.20
CA ASP A 230 -15.79 -24.87 2.58
C ASP A 230 -16.20 -24.96 1.12
N ILE A 231 -17.42 -24.53 0.77
CA ILE A 231 -17.87 -24.49 -0.63
C ILE A 231 -17.03 -23.47 -1.41
N ILE A 232 -16.80 -22.27 -0.85
CA ILE A 232 -15.95 -21.24 -1.49
C ILE A 232 -14.54 -21.80 -1.75
N ASN A 233 -13.96 -22.48 -0.76
CA ASN A 233 -12.63 -23.08 -0.90
C ASN A 233 -12.60 -24.18 -1.97
N ALA A 234 -13.65 -25.02 -2.04
CA ALA A 234 -13.77 -26.07 -3.04
C ALA A 234 -13.85 -25.53 -4.48
N ILE A 235 -14.53 -24.39 -4.68
CA ILE A 235 -14.67 -23.77 -6.01
C ILE A 235 -13.54 -22.80 -6.37
N THR A 236 -12.72 -22.38 -5.40
CA THR A 236 -11.64 -21.40 -5.58
C THR A 236 -10.69 -21.76 -6.75
N PRO A 237 -10.23 -23.01 -6.93
CA PRO A 237 -9.36 -23.36 -8.04
C PRO A 237 -9.97 -23.08 -9.42
N GLN A 238 -11.29 -23.24 -9.58
CA GLN A 238 -11.96 -22.92 -10.85
C GLN A 238 -12.20 -21.41 -11.02
N LEU A 239 -12.30 -20.66 -9.93
CA LEU A 239 -12.51 -19.20 -9.97
C LEU A 239 -11.23 -18.42 -10.29
N ILE A 240 -10.11 -18.85 -9.72
CA ILE A 240 -8.82 -18.16 -9.93
C ILE A 240 -8.16 -18.55 -11.26
N ASP A 241 -8.70 -19.53 -11.98
CA ASP A 241 -8.38 -19.84 -13.39
C ASP A 241 -6.86 -19.77 -13.69
N TYR A 242 -6.40 -18.75 -14.44
CA TYR A 242 -5.01 -18.56 -14.85
C TYR A 242 -4.09 -17.98 -13.77
N TRP A 243 -4.62 -17.55 -12.63
CA TRP A 243 -3.83 -16.96 -11.56
C TRP A 243 -3.25 -18.03 -10.63
N PRO A 244 -1.97 -17.95 -10.27
CA PRO A 244 -1.31 -18.95 -9.44
C PRO A 244 -1.78 -18.94 -7.98
N ASN A 245 -2.50 -17.89 -7.55
CA ASN A 245 -2.98 -17.74 -6.18
C ASN A 245 -4.07 -16.66 -6.06
N THR A 246 -4.76 -16.68 -4.92
CA THR A 246 -5.81 -15.71 -4.56
C THR A 246 -5.30 -14.27 -4.48
N TYR A 247 -4.03 -14.06 -4.12
CA TYR A 247 -3.43 -12.73 -4.02
C TYR A 247 -3.38 -12.01 -5.38
N THR A 248 -2.74 -12.63 -6.37
CA THR A 248 -2.60 -12.03 -7.72
C THR A 248 -3.96 -11.84 -8.38
N PHE A 249 -4.87 -12.82 -8.22
CA PHE A 249 -6.25 -12.74 -8.67
C PHE A 249 -7.01 -11.55 -8.06
N THR A 250 -7.02 -11.42 -6.73
CA THR A 250 -7.76 -10.35 -6.07
C THR A 250 -7.15 -8.96 -6.32
N LYS A 251 -5.82 -8.86 -6.54
CA LYS A 251 -5.18 -7.61 -7.00
C LYS A 251 -5.58 -7.24 -8.43
N ALA A 252 -5.82 -8.22 -9.29
CA ALA A 252 -6.34 -7.98 -10.64
C ALA A 252 -7.78 -7.42 -10.58
N LEU A 253 -8.65 -8.03 -9.76
CA LEU A 253 -10.03 -7.58 -9.57
C LEU A 253 -10.14 -6.23 -8.84
N ALA A 254 -9.22 -5.91 -7.92
CA ALA A 254 -9.14 -4.58 -7.34
C ALA A 254 -8.87 -3.50 -8.41
N ALA A 255 -8.01 -3.81 -9.40
CA ALA A 255 -7.77 -2.90 -10.52
C ALA A 255 -8.98 -2.80 -11.48
N ASP A 256 -9.76 -3.88 -11.64
CA ASP A 256 -11.04 -3.85 -12.38
C ASP A 256 -12.05 -2.91 -11.70
N LEU A 257 -12.17 -2.99 -10.37
CA LEU A 257 -13.01 -2.08 -9.59
C LEU A 257 -12.57 -0.62 -9.74
N ILE A 258 -11.28 -0.33 -9.63
CA ILE A 258 -10.76 1.03 -9.83
C ILE A 258 -11.06 1.52 -11.25
N ARG A 259 -10.98 0.64 -12.26
CA ARG A 259 -11.33 1.00 -13.64
C ARG A 259 -12.77 1.45 -13.78
N THR A 260 -13.71 0.80 -13.10
CA THR A 260 -15.14 1.15 -13.18
C THR A 260 -15.42 2.46 -12.45
N GLU A 261 -14.75 2.72 -11.34
CA GLU A 261 -14.96 3.90 -10.51
C GLU A 261 -14.11 5.12 -10.91
N LYS A 262 -13.05 5.00 -11.73
CA LYS A 262 -12.09 6.09 -12.02
C LYS A 262 -12.64 7.40 -12.56
N LYS A 263 -13.89 7.42 -13.03
CA LYS A 263 -14.53 8.65 -13.49
C LYS A 263 -14.97 9.56 -12.34
N SER A 264 -15.08 9.04 -11.11
CA SER A 264 -15.58 9.79 -9.95
C SER A 264 -14.47 10.42 -9.09
N LEU A 265 -13.23 9.91 -9.16
CA LEU A 265 -12.15 10.30 -8.26
C LEU A 265 -10.78 10.38 -8.96
N PRO A 266 -9.85 11.23 -8.48
CA PRO A 266 -8.47 11.29 -8.99
C PRO A 266 -7.65 10.08 -8.53
N MET A 267 -7.80 8.95 -9.21
CA MET A 267 -7.20 7.66 -8.82
C MET A 267 -5.98 7.26 -9.65
N GLY A 268 -4.98 6.67 -8.98
CA GLY A 268 -3.82 6.04 -9.59
C GLY A 268 -3.58 4.63 -9.07
N ILE A 269 -3.00 3.76 -9.91
CA ILE A 269 -2.56 2.42 -9.50
C ILE A 269 -1.04 2.37 -9.61
N PHE A 270 -0.38 1.98 -8.52
CA PHE A 270 1.04 1.66 -8.52
C PHE A 270 1.23 0.13 -8.46
N ARG A 271 1.99 -0.44 -9.40
CA ARG A 271 2.26 -1.89 -9.49
C ARG A 271 3.73 -2.18 -9.18
N PRO A 272 4.13 -2.27 -7.91
CA PRO A 272 5.49 -2.65 -7.55
C PRO A 272 5.81 -4.08 -7.98
N GLY A 273 7.06 -4.30 -8.41
CA GLY A 273 7.70 -5.62 -8.52
C GLY A 273 8.46 -5.99 -7.24
N MET A 274 9.32 -7.02 -7.33
CA MET A 274 10.35 -7.31 -6.32
C MET A 274 11.54 -6.36 -6.42
#